data_AF-A0A1R2C4J8-F1
#
_entry.id   AF-A0A1R2C4J8-F1
#
_cell.length_a   1.000
_cell.length_b   1.000
_cell.length_c   1.000
_cell.angle_alpha   90.00
_cell.angle_beta   90.00
_cell.angle_gamma   90.00
#
_symmetry.space_group_name_H-M   'P 1'
#
loop_
_entity.id
_entity.type
_entity.pdbx_description
1 polymer ?
#
loop_
_entity_poly.entity_id
_entity_poly.type
_entity_poly.pdbx_seq_one_letter_code
_entity_poly.pdbx_strand_id
1 'polypeptide(L)'
;MLLVGITCHCIACMWYYITTVEDSNITWMSGAFYDEDSKYMGSSNRDKYMASLYWTTVTFTSVGYGDIVPKSIPEYIYAMIIEFLGIMFFAYLMGHVNTYISNIDKKHEALKKRENDLDKWIFDLDSSYPDKVMPSSIYEGIRDYYKFQWENDDSSIENFNKFMLKLPSHLRHEMNQYLYKTRIEFLGAFIVGVTDNTVYELAVNIKPRYEGKAVELIKKGTRSKYFYVIKSGSIVIIDDAPFLKLNQKSYFGEISVIFKEKSDFGYITDGETSLLTVHRNVFEKIAKYDLRILAVRAFRRNKYFHMAKEKSKMHDLDRKYDKEIEEFNIFHDRLDDDEAEEFERKTTKYLVNYETKADKYLNKIKLIQEEQFETITRLQKDLERIKLNRPNRPSL
;
A
#
# COMPACT_ATOMS: atom_id res chain seq x y z
N MET A 1 2.75 -10.08 39.44
CA MET A 1 1.70 -10.65 40.30
C MET A 1 2.25 -11.18 41.63
N LEU A 2 3.30 -12.02 41.64
CA LEU A 2 3.93 -12.49 42.89
C LEU A 2 4.43 -11.37 43.80
N LEU A 3 5.07 -10.34 43.23
CA LEU A 3 5.54 -9.15 43.97
C LEU A 3 4.40 -8.46 44.73
N VAL A 4 3.24 -8.30 44.10
CA VAL A 4 2.06 -7.63 44.68
C VAL A 4 1.52 -8.45 45.84
N GLY A 5 1.42 -9.77 45.69
CA GLY A 5 0.98 -10.67 46.76
C GLY A 5 1.89 -10.62 47.98
N ILE A 6 3.21 -10.60 47.77
CA ILE A 6 4.20 -10.48 48.86
C ILE A 6 4.11 -9.11 49.54
N THR A 7 3.96 -8.02 48.76
CA THR A 7 3.80 -6.68 49.33
C THR A 7 2.53 -6.56 50.17
N CYS A 8 1.39 -7.06 49.68
CA CYS A 8 0.15 -7.09 50.47
C CYS A 8 0.28 -7.93 51.74
N HIS A 9 1.00 -9.06 51.68
CA HIS A 9 1.29 -9.86 52.86
C HIS A 9 2.12 -9.09 53.91
N CYS A 10 3.21 -8.44 53.48
CA CYS A 10 4.06 -7.64 54.38
C CYS A 10 3.30 -6.48 55.01
N ILE A 11 2.47 -5.77 54.23
CA ILE A 11 1.63 -4.67 54.72
C ILE A 11 0.61 -5.21 55.74
N ALA A 12 -0.06 -6.32 55.44
CA ALA A 12 -1.01 -6.94 56.36
C ALA A 12 -0.38 -7.40 57.68
N CYS A 13 0.81 -8.01 57.62
CA CYS A 13 1.53 -8.40 58.82
C CYS A 13 1.97 -7.20 59.65
N MET A 14 2.40 -6.10 59.01
CA MET A 14 2.79 -4.88 59.71
C MET A 14 1.57 -4.16 60.32
N TRP A 15 0.43 -4.16 59.64
CA TRP A 15 -0.84 -3.64 60.17
C TRP A 15 -1.27 -4.36 61.45
N TYR A 16 -1.15 -5.69 61.47
CA TYR A 16 -1.37 -6.47 62.68
C TYR A 16 -0.31 -6.20 63.76
N TYR A 17 0.97 -6.10 63.37
CA TYR A 17 2.08 -5.87 64.29
C TYR A 17 1.95 -4.56 65.08
N ILE A 18 1.50 -3.48 64.44
CA ILE A 18 1.29 -2.17 65.09
C ILE A 18 0.38 -2.31 66.32
N THR A 19 -0.72 -3.05 66.18
CA THR A 19 -1.65 -3.33 67.29
C THR A 19 -1.03 -4.15 68.42
N THR A 20 -0.02 -4.98 68.15
CA THR A 20 0.64 -5.79 69.19
C THR A 20 1.69 -5.01 69.98
N VAL A 21 2.17 -3.89 69.45
CA VAL A 21 3.19 -3.03 70.08
C VAL A 21 2.56 -1.83 70.79
N GLU A 22 1.35 -1.44 70.41
CA GLU A 22 0.62 -0.38 71.09
C GLU A 22 0.09 -0.82 72.44
N ASP A 23 0.45 -0.10 73.51
CA ASP A 23 -0.12 -0.26 74.86
C ASP A 23 -1.57 0.28 74.98
N SER A 24 -2.18 0.72 73.87
CA SER A 24 -3.53 1.27 73.82
C SER A 24 -4.57 0.15 73.72
N ASN A 25 -5.62 0.21 74.55
CA ASN A 25 -6.79 -0.65 74.41
C ASN A 25 -7.73 -0.24 73.25
N ILE A 26 -7.44 0.89 72.59
CA ILE A 26 -8.24 1.44 71.49
C ILE A 26 -7.40 1.36 70.20
N THR A 27 -7.69 0.35 69.39
CA THR A 27 -6.99 -0.01 68.14
C THR A 27 -8.01 -0.43 67.07
N TRP A 28 -7.59 -0.60 65.81
CA TRP A 28 -8.49 -1.12 64.77
C TRP A 28 -9.07 -2.49 65.15
N MET A 29 -8.28 -3.31 65.85
CA MET A 29 -8.70 -4.63 66.30
C MET A 29 -9.78 -4.56 67.38
N SER A 30 -9.78 -3.54 68.24
CA SER A 30 -10.85 -3.35 69.22
C SER A 30 -12.19 -3.01 68.57
N GLY A 31 -12.19 -2.23 67.48
CA GLY A 31 -13.40 -2.03 66.68
C GLY A 31 -13.83 -3.24 65.86
N ALA A 32 -12.87 -3.98 65.30
CA ALA A 32 -13.20 -5.08 64.40
C ALA A 32 -13.62 -6.37 65.14
N PHE A 33 -13.02 -6.70 66.29
CA PHE A 33 -13.18 -8.00 66.95
C PHE A 33 -13.74 -7.94 68.38
N TYR A 34 -13.73 -6.77 69.02
CA TYR A 34 -14.07 -6.63 70.43
C TYR A 34 -15.23 -5.65 70.70
N ASP A 35 -15.85 -5.12 69.64
CA ASP A 35 -17.06 -4.30 69.71
C ASP A 35 -18.33 -5.18 69.76
N GLU A 36 -19.41 -4.70 70.38
CA GLU A 36 -20.66 -5.48 70.55
C GLU A 36 -21.31 -5.83 69.19
N ASP A 37 -21.10 -4.99 68.18
CA ASP A 37 -21.57 -5.17 66.80
C ASP A 37 -20.52 -5.82 65.87
N SER A 38 -19.47 -6.44 66.43
CA SER A 38 -18.37 -7.00 65.63
C SER A 38 -18.82 -8.14 64.71
N LYS A 39 -18.60 -7.98 63.41
CA LYS A 39 -18.87 -9.01 62.37
C LYS A 39 -17.88 -10.17 62.41
N TYR A 40 -16.74 -10.01 63.07
CA TYR A 40 -15.65 -10.96 63.06
C TYR A 40 -15.65 -11.80 64.35
N MET A 41 -16.62 -12.71 64.49
CA MET A 41 -16.69 -13.66 65.61
C MET A 41 -15.70 -14.83 65.41
N GLY A 42 -14.69 -14.92 66.28
CA GLY A 42 -13.64 -15.94 66.22
C GLY A 42 -12.26 -15.30 66.24
N SER A 43 -11.60 -15.30 67.40
CA SER A 43 -10.32 -14.59 67.62
C SER A 43 -9.09 -15.43 67.22
N SER A 44 -9.21 -16.30 66.22
CA SER A 44 -8.07 -17.12 65.79
C SER A 44 -7.02 -16.26 65.08
N ASN A 45 -5.76 -16.69 65.09
CA ASN A 45 -4.69 -15.98 64.36
C ASN A 45 -4.96 -15.93 62.85
N ARG A 46 -5.72 -16.89 62.31
CA ARG A 46 -6.14 -16.91 60.92
C ARG A 46 -7.13 -15.78 60.63
N ASP A 47 -8.09 -15.53 61.51
CA ASP A 47 -9.12 -14.51 61.31
C ASP A 47 -8.52 -13.11 61.38
N LYS A 48 -7.59 -12.88 62.32
CA LYS A 48 -6.83 -11.62 62.43
C LYS A 48 -6.00 -11.35 61.18
N TYR A 49 -5.32 -12.37 60.66
CA TYR A 49 -4.55 -12.24 59.43
C TYR A 49 -5.45 -11.95 58.22
N MET A 50 -6.59 -12.64 58.09
CA MET A 50 -7.53 -12.40 56.99
C MET A 50 -8.15 -11.02 57.05
N ALA A 51 -8.51 -10.52 58.24
CA ALA A 51 -8.99 -9.14 58.43
C ALA A 51 -7.91 -8.11 58.08
N SER A 52 -6.66 -8.36 58.46
CA SER A 52 -5.53 -7.48 58.14
C SER A 52 -5.21 -7.45 56.65
N LEU A 53 -5.27 -8.61 55.98
CA LEU A 53 -5.08 -8.73 54.54
C LEU A 53 -6.25 -8.12 53.76
N TYR A 54 -7.48 -8.26 54.27
CA TYR A 54 -8.66 -7.61 53.73
C TYR A 54 -8.52 -6.09 53.81
N TRP A 55 -8.23 -5.53 55.00
CA TRP A 55 -7.98 -4.09 55.18
C TRP A 55 -6.87 -3.60 54.24
N THR A 56 -5.76 -4.33 54.19
CA THR A 56 -4.66 -4.01 53.28
C THR A 56 -5.12 -3.97 51.83
N THR A 57 -5.90 -4.95 51.39
CA THR A 57 -6.38 -5.02 50.00
C THR A 57 -7.28 -3.84 49.70
N VAL A 58 -8.32 -3.58 50.52
CA VAL A 58 -9.29 -2.51 50.24
C VAL A 58 -8.69 -1.11 50.35
N THR A 59 -7.72 -0.90 51.25
CA THR A 59 -6.99 0.38 51.38
C THR A 59 -6.02 0.56 50.22
N PHE A 60 -5.23 -0.48 49.91
CA PHE A 60 -4.23 -0.44 48.83
C PHE A 60 -4.85 -0.33 47.44
N THR A 61 -6.05 -0.88 47.23
CA THR A 61 -6.84 -0.72 45.99
C THR A 61 -7.78 0.49 46.01
N SER A 62 -7.67 1.36 47.02
CA SER A 62 -8.51 2.56 47.20
C SER A 62 -10.03 2.30 47.15
N VAL A 63 -10.49 1.12 47.57
CA VAL A 63 -11.93 0.79 47.66
C VAL A 63 -12.52 1.32 48.97
N GLY A 64 -11.83 1.09 50.09
CA GLY A 64 -12.09 1.75 51.38
C GLY A 64 -13.54 1.64 51.89
N TYR A 65 -14.03 0.42 52.17
CA TYR A 65 -15.40 0.22 52.67
C TYR A 65 -15.69 0.87 54.04
N GLY A 66 -14.65 1.21 54.82
CA GLY A 66 -14.78 1.92 56.10
C GLY A 66 -15.23 1.04 57.28
N ASP A 67 -15.19 -0.28 57.11
CA ASP A 67 -15.57 -1.28 58.13
C ASP A 67 -14.41 -1.65 59.07
N ILE A 68 -13.17 -1.50 58.63
CA ILE A 68 -11.97 -1.53 59.48
C ILE A 68 -11.26 -0.18 59.32
N VAL A 69 -11.14 0.55 60.43
CA VAL A 69 -10.57 1.91 60.45
C VAL A 69 -9.50 2.03 61.53
N PRO A 70 -8.44 2.84 61.29
CA PRO A 70 -7.49 3.22 62.33
C PRO A 70 -8.21 3.94 63.47
N LYS A 71 -7.83 3.65 64.72
CA LYS A 71 -8.33 4.32 65.92
C LYS A 71 -7.22 5.01 66.72
N SER A 72 -5.95 4.67 66.51
CA SER A 72 -4.80 5.28 67.18
C SER A 72 -3.93 6.13 66.23
N ILE A 73 -3.14 7.05 66.78
CA ILE A 73 -2.25 7.92 65.99
C ILE A 73 -1.26 7.11 65.11
N PRO A 74 -0.57 6.08 65.62
CA PRO A 74 0.35 5.30 64.78
C PRO A 74 -0.40 4.52 63.68
N GLU A 75 -1.60 4.01 63.95
CA GLU A 75 -2.47 3.40 62.94
C GLU A 75 -2.87 4.41 61.84
N TYR A 76 -3.23 5.66 62.19
CA TYR A 76 -3.51 6.72 61.22
C TYR A 76 -2.30 7.05 60.36
N ILE A 77 -1.11 7.19 60.95
CA ILE A 77 0.13 7.47 60.22
C ILE A 77 0.43 6.34 59.24
N TYR A 78 0.30 5.09 59.70
CA TYR A 78 0.51 3.93 58.85
C TYR A 78 -0.49 3.86 57.70
N ALA A 79 -1.78 4.05 57.98
CA ALA A 79 -2.84 4.08 56.97
C ALA A 79 -2.55 5.12 55.89
N MET A 80 -2.21 6.36 56.27
CA MET A 80 -1.84 7.42 55.31
C MET A 80 -0.67 7.02 54.42
N ILE A 81 0.39 6.40 54.97
CA ILE A 81 1.54 5.94 54.18
C ILE A 81 1.11 4.86 53.16
N ILE A 82 0.30 3.89 53.59
CA ILE A 82 -0.18 2.82 52.70
C ILE A 82 -1.11 3.37 51.61
N GLU A 83 -1.97 4.35 51.93
CA GLU A 83 -2.80 5.03 50.95
C GLU A 83 -1.96 5.73 49.86
N PHE A 84 -0.92 6.47 50.24
CA PHE A 84 0.00 7.09 49.27
C PHE A 84 0.72 6.05 48.39
N LEU A 85 1.20 4.96 49.00
CA LEU A 85 1.85 3.87 48.27
C LEU A 85 0.87 3.17 47.31
N GLY A 86 -0.39 3.00 47.70
CA GLY A 86 -1.45 2.46 46.85
C GLY A 86 -1.68 3.31 45.61
N ILE A 87 -1.80 4.64 45.78
CA ILE A 87 -1.95 5.59 44.66
C ILE A 87 -0.75 5.54 43.71
N MET A 88 0.48 5.55 44.25
CA MET A 88 1.71 5.44 43.45
C MET A 88 1.76 4.13 42.66
N PHE A 89 1.40 3.02 43.29
CA PHE A 89 1.37 1.71 42.66
C PHE A 89 0.34 1.63 41.53
N PHE A 90 -0.86 2.17 41.75
CA PHE A 90 -1.91 2.22 40.72
C PHE A 90 -1.49 3.07 39.53
N ALA A 91 -0.89 4.24 39.76
CA ALA A 91 -0.35 5.09 38.70
C ALA A 91 0.73 4.37 37.87
N TYR A 92 1.64 3.65 38.54
CA TYR A 92 2.66 2.82 37.89
C TYR A 92 2.05 1.71 37.04
N LEU A 93 1.09 0.96 37.57
CA LEU A 93 0.39 -0.09 36.82
C LEU A 93 -0.31 0.48 35.58
N MET A 94 -1.00 1.60 35.71
CA MET A 94 -1.65 2.24 34.57
C MET A 94 -0.65 2.71 33.49
N GLY A 95 0.53 3.19 33.89
CA GLY A 95 1.61 3.48 32.93
C GLY A 95 2.02 2.26 32.10
N HIS A 96 2.12 1.09 32.73
CA HIS A 96 2.43 -0.18 32.04
C HIS A 96 1.30 -0.65 31.15
N VAL A 97 0.05 -0.59 31.61
CA VAL A 97 -1.13 -0.94 30.82
C VAL A 97 -1.20 -0.06 29.56
N ASN A 98 -1.01 1.26 29.70
CA ASN A 98 -1.01 2.19 28.57
C ASN A 98 0.15 1.90 27.59
N THR A 99 1.33 1.56 28.09
CA THR A 99 2.48 1.17 27.25
C THR A 99 2.19 -0.13 26.50
N TYR A 100 1.54 -1.11 27.15
CA TYR A 100 1.17 -2.36 26.52
C TYR A 100 0.09 -2.17 25.44
N ILE A 101 -0.96 -1.39 25.75
CA ILE A 101 -2.03 -1.04 24.80
C ILE A 101 -1.45 -0.32 23.58
N SER A 102 -0.61 0.70 23.80
CA SER A 102 0.04 1.41 22.69
C SER A 102 0.96 0.50 21.87
N ASN A 103 1.56 -0.53 22.46
CA ASN A 103 2.40 -1.50 21.74
C ASN A 103 1.61 -2.46 20.84
N ILE A 104 0.38 -2.83 21.20
CA ILE A 104 -0.43 -3.79 20.43
C ILE A 104 -0.77 -3.24 19.03
N ASP A 105 -1.11 -1.95 18.95
CA ASP A 105 -1.63 -1.36 17.71
C ASP A 105 -0.83 -0.16 17.20
N LYS A 106 0.48 -0.09 17.46
CA LYS A 106 1.34 1.02 16.99
C LYS A 106 1.16 1.35 15.53
N LYS A 107 1.04 0.33 14.66
CA LYS A 107 0.86 0.54 13.22
C LYS A 107 -0.49 1.18 12.93
N HIS A 108 -1.57 0.65 13.52
CA HIS A 108 -2.91 1.17 13.30
C HIS A 108 -3.08 2.57 13.90
N GLU A 109 -2.55 2.80 15.10
CA GLU A 109 -2.56 4.12 15.74
C GLU A 109 -1.73 5.13 14.94
N ALA A 110 -0.56 4.75 14.43
CA ALA A 110 0.24 5.61 13.56
C ALA A 110 -0.47 5.94 12.23
N LEU A 111 -1.15 4.97 11.62
CA LEU A 111 -1.96 5.19 10.42
C LEU A 111 -3.12 6.16 10.71
N LYS A 112 -3.88 5.93 11.77
CA LYS A 112 -4.98 6.80 12.19
C LYS A 112 -4.51 8.22 12.50
N LYS A 113 -3.33 8.36 13.13
CA LYS A 113 -2.72 9.67 13.37
C LYS A 113 -2.40 10.39 12.05
N ARG A 114 -1.80 9.69 11.08
CA ARG A 114 -1.52 10.25 9.75
C ARG A 114 -2.80 10.68 9.02
N GLU A 115 -3.87 9.89 9.11
CA GLU A 115 -5.19 10.25 8.56
C GLU A 115 -5.74 11.53 9.21
N ASN A 116 -5.72 11.62 10.54
CA ASN A 116 -6.15 12.82 11.25
C ASN A 116 -5.32 14.07 10.90
N ASP A 117 -4.00 13.91 10.74
CA ASP A 117 -3.10 15.00 10.36
C ASP A 117 -3.40 15.50 8.93
N LEU A 118 -3.75 14.59 8.01
CA LEU A 118 -4.19 14.94 6.65
C LEU A 118 -5.52 15.69 6.67
N ASP A 119 -6.51 15.17 7.40
CA ASP A 119 -7.83 15.82 7.52
C ASP A 119 -7.70 17.23 8.10
N LYS A 120 -6.83 17.40 9.11
CA LYS A 120 -6.52 18.71 9.68
C LYS A 120 -5.87 19.64 8.66
N TRP A 121 -4.91 19.17 7.87
CA TRP A 121 -4.27 19.97 6.84
C TRP A 121 -5.26 20.43 5.76
N ILE A 122 -6.20 19.56 5.35
CA ILE A 122 -7.24 19.93 4.37
C ILE A 122 -8.19 20.97 4.99
N PHE A 123 -8.59 20.79 6.24
CA PHE A 123 -9.41 21.77 6.96
C PHE A 123 -8.73 23.14 7.07
N ASP A 124 -7.43 23.16 7.40
CA ASP A 124 -6.64 24.39 7.49
C ASP A 124 -6.52 25.09 6.11
N LEU A 125 -6.45 24.32 5.03
CA LEU A 125 -6.47 24.84 3.66
C LEU A 125 -7.80 25.48 3.28
N ASP A 126 -8.92 24.79 3.51
CA ASP A 126 -10.26 25.32 3.23
C ASP A 126 -10.53 26.59 4.05
N SER A 127 -10.10 26.60 5.32
CA SER A 127 -10.20 27.77 6.19
C SER A 127 -9.35 28.95 5.71
N SER A 128 -8.22 28.68 5.04
CA SER A 128 -7.32 29.71 4.50
C SER A 128 -7.82 30.34 3.20
N TYR A 129 -8.76 29.71 2.50
CA TYR A 129 -9.35 30.21 1.27
C TYR A 129 -10.89 30.13 1.31
N PRO A 130 -11.56 31.01 2.08
CA PRO A 130 -13.02 30.93 2.31
C PRO A 130 -13.86 30.99 1.03
N ASP A 131 -13.35 31.66 0.00
CA ASP A 131 -14.02 31.80 -1.30
C ASP A 131 -13.85 30.57 -2.21
N LYS A 132 -13.10 29.56 -1.77
CA LYS A 132 -12.78 28.34 -2.54
C LYS A 132 -12.89 27.10 -1.65
N VAL A 133 -14.10 26.56 -1.57
CA VAL A 133 -14.34 25.27 -0.92
C VAL A 133 -13.77 24.15 -1.79
N MET A 134 -12.95 23.27 -1.21
CA MET A 134 -12.48 22.08 -1.90
C MET A 134 -13.66 21.18 -2.31
N PRO A 135 -13.79 20.83 -3.61
CA PRO A 135 -14.78 19.84 -4.03
C PRO A 135 -14.56 18.48 -3.34
N SER A 136 -15.64 17.82 -2.92
CA SER A 136 -15.58 16.51 -2.25
C SER A 136 -14.80 15.45 -3.04
N SER A 137 -14.88 15.50 -4.38
CA SER A 137 -14.12 14.59 -5.25
C SER A 137 -12.60 14.75 -5.15
N ILE A 138 -12.11 15.96 -4.90
CA ILE A 138 -10.68 16.23 -4.69
C ILE A 138 -10.28 15.75 -3.31
N TYR A 139 -11.10 16.03 -2.29
CA TYR A 139 -10.88 15.55 -0.91
C TYR A 139 -10.78 14.02 -0.86
N GLU A 140 -11.77 13.32 -1.41
CA GLU A 140 -11.80 11.86 -1.48
C GLU A 140 -10.59 11.31 -2.26
N GLY A 141 -10.26 11.90 -3.41
CA GLY A 141 -9.10 11.48 -4.21
C GLY A 141 -7.76 11.63 -3.48
N ILE A 142 -7.57 12.70 -2.70
CA ILE A 142 -6.37 12.90 -1.87
C ILE A 142 -6.32 11.85 -0.75
N ARG A 143 -7.45 11.63 -0.08
CA ARG A 143 -7.55 10.68 1.04
C ARG A 143 -7.29 9.26 0.58
N ASP A 144 -7.88 8.83 -0.53
CA ASP A 144 -7.68 7.50 -1.10
C ASP A 144 -6.22 7.28 -1.55
N TYR A 145 -5.61 8.30 -2.16
CA TYR A 145 -4.19 8.27 -2.53
C TYR A 145 -3.29 8.05 -1.31
N TYR A 146 -3.44 8.85 -0.26
CA TYR A 146 -2.58 8.74 0.93
C TYR A 146 -2.85 7.49 1.74
N LYS A 147 -4.11 7.09 1.88
CA LYS A 147 -4.49 5.84 2.55
C LYS A 147 -3.84 4.64 1.86
N PHE A 148 -3.98 4.54 0.53
CA PHE A 148 -3.31 3.51 -0.24
C PHE A 148 -1.78 3.57 -0.06
N GLN A 149 -1.20 4.78 -0.11
CA GLN A 149 0.24 4.96 0.01
C GLN A 149 0.76 4.51 1.38
N TRP A 150 0.05 4.78 2.48
CA TRP A 150 0.45 4.40 3.83
C TRP A 150 0.20 2.93 4.15
N GLU A 151 -0.90 2.35 3.66
CA GLU A 151 -1.17 0.91 3.79
C GLU A 151 -0.11 0.07 3.06
N ASN A 152 0.36 0.57 1.91
CA ASN A 152 1.39 -0.05 1.09
C ASN A 152 2.78 0.59 1.30
N ASP A 153 2.96 1.38 2.36
CA ASP A 153 4.24 2.02 2.70
C ASP A 153 5.23 0.97 3.21
N ASP A 154 6.26 0.73 2.42
CA ASP A 154 7.38 -0.15 2.72
C ASP A 154 8.37 0.45 3.72
N SER A 155 8.05 1.52 4.45
CA SER A 155 8.96 2.13 5.42
C SER A 155 9.51 1.14 6.46
N SER A 156 8.79 0.06 6.75
CA SER A 156 9.32 -1.07 7.52
C SER A 156 10.51 -1.78 6.83
N ILE A 157 10.47 -1.94 5.50
CA ILE A 157 11.52 -2.54 4.65
C ILE A 157 12.79 -1.67 4.62
N GLU A 158 12.68 -0.37 4.81
CA GLU A 158 13.86 0.52 4.87
C GLU A 158 14.72 0.22 6.11
N ASN A 159 14.09 -0.10 7.24
CA ASN A 159 14.79 -0.64 8.42
C ASN A 159 15.31 -2.07 8.18
N PHE A 160 14.64 -2.89 7.37
CA PHE A 160 15.14 -4.21 6.96
C PHE A 160 16.44 -4.11 6.17
N ASN A 161 16.64 -3.08 5.33
CA ASN A 161 17.89 -2.91 4.58
C ASN A 161 19.14 -2.94 5.50
N LYS A 162 19.04 -2.39 6.72
CA LYS A 162 20.13 -2.43 7.72
C LYS A 162 20.50 -3.85 8.16
N PHE A 163 19.51 -4.73 8.31
CA PHE A 163 19.72 -6.14 8.68
C PHE A 163 20.10 -7.00 7.47
N MET A 164 19.47 -6.75 6.32
CA MET A 164 19.72 -7.45 5.06
C MET A 164 21.19 -7.35 4.62
N LEU A 165 21.82 -6.19 4.83
CA LEU A 165 23.25 -5.99 4.53
C LEU A 165 24.18 -6.88 5.37
N LYS A 166 23.75 -7.29 6.58
CA LYS A 166 24.52 -8.16 7.48
C LYS A 166 24.25 -9.65 7.23
N LEU A 167 23.20 -10.00 6.48
CA LEU A 167 22.91 -11.40 6.18
C LEU A 167 23.91 -11.99 5.18
N PRO A 168 24.30 -13.27 5.34
CA PRO A 168 24.98 -14.03 4.30
C PRO A 168 24.20 -14.01 2.98
N SER A 169 24.90 -14.14 1.85
CA SER A 169 24.31 -14.02 0.50
C SER A 169 23.14 -14.98 0.26
N HIS A 170 23.22 -16.22 0.73
CA HIS A 170 22.16 -17.21 0.56
C HIS A 170 20.88 -16.85 1.34
N LEU A 171 20.97 -16.50 2.64
CA LEU A 171 19.81 -16.08 3.43
C LEU A 171 19.20 -14.78 2.92
N ARG A 172 20.05 -13.86 2.43
CA ARG A 172 19.59 -12.63 1.80
C ARG A 172 18.76 -12.94 0.56
N HIS A 173 19.21 -13.88 -0.28
CA HIS A 173 18.47 -14.30 -1.46
C HIS A 173 17.12 -14.94 -1.10
N GLU A 174 17.08 -15.87 -0.16
CA GLU A 174 15.82 -16.49 0.31
C GLU A 174 14.85 -15.45 0.88
N MET A 175 15.35 -14.55 1.73
CA MET A 175 14.55 -13.48 2.30
C MET A 175 14.01 -12.53 1.22
N ASN A 176 14.82 -12.19 0.22
CA ASN A 176 14.39 -11.37 -0.91
C ASN A 176 13.30 -12.06 -1.73
N GLN A 177 13.44 -13.35 -2.01
CA GLN A 177 12.39 -14.11 -2.69
C GLN A 177 11.11 -14.12 -1.88
N TYR A 178 11.19 -14.30 -0.55
CA TYR A 178 10.04 -14.27 0.33
C TYR A 178 9.35 -12.89 0.36
N LEU A 179 10.12 -11.82 0.59
CA LEU A 179 9.62 -10.46 0.74
C LEU A 179 9.01 -9.90 -0.55
N TYR A 180 9.67 -10.17 -1.68
CA TYR A 180 9.30 -9.57 -2.96
C TYR A 180 8.55 -10.52 -3.89
N LYS A 181 8.20 -11.74 -3.44
CA LYS A 181 7.49 -12.76 -4.23
C LYS A 181 6.36 -12.18 -5.05
N THR A 182 5.43 -11.49 -4.41
CA THR A 182 4.25 -10.91 -5.07
C THR A 182 4.63 -9.86 -6.12
N ARG A 183 5.64 -9.01 -5.86
CA ARG A 183 6.11 -8.02 -6.84
C ARG A 183 6.73 -8.69 -8.06
N ILE A 184 7.51 -9.73 -7.83
CA ILE A 184 8.14 -10.55 -8.88
C ILE A 184 7.07 -11.24 -9.74
N GLU A 185 6.03 -11.80 -9.11
CA GLU A 185 4.88 -12.39 -9.80
C GLU A 185 4.16 -11.37 -10.70
N PHE A 186 4.00 -10.12 -10.25
CA PHE A 186 3.41 -9.06 -11.05
C PHE A 186 4.28 -8.59 -12.21
N LEU A 187 5.61 -8.68 -12.10
CA LEU A 187 6.50 -8.38 -13.23
C LEU A 187 6.31 -9.39 -14.38
N GLY A 188 5.92 -10.63 -14.07
CA GLY A 188 5.40 -11.60 -15.03
C GLY A 188 6.27 -11.74 -16.29
N ALA A 189 5.68 -11.49 -17.47
CA ALA A 189 6.36 -11.65 -18.76
C ALA A 189 7.56 -10.70 -18.95
N PHE A 190 7.67 -9.61 -18.18
CA PHE A 190 8.76 -8.65 -18.30
C PHE A 190 10.12 -9.26 -17.93
N ILE A 191 10.14 -10.12 -16.90
CA ILE A 191 11.36 -10.68 -16.31
C ILE A 191 11.81 -12.01 -16.94
N VAL A 192 11.09 -12.55 -17.91
CA VAL A 192 11.47 -13.81 -18.57
C VAL A 192 12.85 -13.67 -19.23
N GLY A 193 13.80 -14.53 -18.86
CA GLY A 193 15.18 -14.51 -19.39
C GLY A 193 16.03 -13.33 -18.93
N VAL A 194 15.57 -12.56 -17.94
CA VAL A 194 16.34 -11.51 -17.25
C VAL A 194 17.11 -12.15 -16.08
N THR A 195 18.29 -11.65 -15.74
CA THR A 195 19.07 -12.22 -14.63
C THR A 195 18.41 -11.98 -13.27
N ASP A 196 18.60 -12.90 -12.33
CA ASP A 196 18.06 -12.81 -10.97
C ASP A 196 18.45 -11.50 -10.27
N ASN A 197 19.64 -10.97 -10.54
CA ASN A 197 20.09 -9.70 -9.98
C ASN A 197 19.23 -8.53 -10.46
N THR A 198 18.91 -8.47 -11.76
CA THR A 198 18.04 -7.43 -12.32
C THR A 198 16.61 -7.58 -11.82
N VAL A 199 16.09 -8.82 -11.73
CA VAL A 199 14.77 -9.10 -11.16
C VAL A 199 14.70 -8.62 -9.72
N TYR A 200 15.73 -8.93 -8.93
CA TYR A 200 15.84 -8.50 -7.54
C TYR A 200 15.86 -6.98 -7.40
N GLU A 201 16.76 -6.31 -8.12
CA GLU A 201 16.89 -4.86 -8.09
C GLU A 201 15.59 -4.16 -8.49
N LEU A 202 14.87 -4.69 -9.49
CA LEU A 202 13.54 -4.20 -9.83
C LEU A 202 12.55 -4.40 -8.68
N ALA A 203 12.52 -5.58 -8.07
CA ALA A 203 11.55 -5.89 -7.03
C ALA A 203 11.74 -5.07 -5.74
N VAL A 204 12.98 -4.70 -5.41
CA VAL A 204 13.31 -3.80 -4.30
C VAL A 204 12.89 -2.35 -4.59
N ASN A 205 13.17 -1.90 -5.82
CA ASN A 205 12.98 -0.50 -6.21
C ASN A 205 11.58 -0.19 -6.75
N ILE A 206 10.74 -1.21 -6.96
CA ILE A 206 9.37 -1.01 -7.41
C ILE A 206 8.49 -0.57 -6.24
N LYS A 207 7.79 0.54 -6.42
CA LYS A 207 6.96 1.17 -5.40
C LYS A 207 5.48 1.16 -5.81
N PRO A 208 4.58 0.87 -4.86
CA PRO A 208 3.15 0.95 -5.11
C PRO A 208 2.76 2.40 -5.41
N ARG A 209 1.78 2.58 -6.30
CA ARG A 209 1.22 3.88 -6.68
C ARG A 209 -0.25 3.71 -7.00
N TYR A 210 -1.08 4.58 -6.45
CA TYR A 210 -2.51 4.63 -6.75
C TYR A 210 -2.82 5.77 -7.71
N GLU A 211 -3.74 5.52 -8.63
CA GLU A 211 -4.24 6.52 -9.56
C GLU A 211 -5.76 6.36 -9.69
N GLY A 212 -6.45 7.50 -9.61
CA GLY A 212 -7.91 7.55 -9.80
C GLY A 212 -8.32 7.33 -11.25
N LYS A 213 -9.61 7.51 -11.56
CA LYS A 213 -10.17 7.34 -12.90
C LYS A 213 -9.77 8.47 -13.85
N ALA A 214 -9.56 8.16 -15.13
CA ALA A 214 -9.29 9.10 -16.22
C ALA A 214 -8.04 9.98 -16.03
N VAL A 215 -7.03 9.47 -15.31
CA VAL A 215 -5.74 10.14 -15.11
C VAL A 215 -4.79 9.77 -16.25
N GLU A 216 -4.25 10.77 -16.95
CA GLU A 216 -3.22 10.58 -17.97
C GLU A 216 -1.83 10.39 -17.33
N LEU A 217 -1.30 9.16 -17.39
CA LEU A 217 -0.02 8.78 -16.79
C LEU A 217 1.17 9.11 -17.68
N ILE A 218 1.00 8.96 -18.98
CA ILE A 218 1.98 9.30 -20.01
C ILE A 218 1.24 10.01 -21.13
N LYS A 219 1.68 11.21 -21.48
CA LYS A 219 1.15 11.97 -22.60
C LYS A 219 1.91 11.64 -23.89
N LYS A 220 1.19 11.53 -25.02
CA LYS A 220 1.80 11.37 -26.36
C LYS A 220 2.85 12.46 -26.61
N GLY A 221 3.99 12.07 -27.16
CA GLY A 221 5.11 12.98 -27.43
C GLY A 221 5.90 13.40 -26.18
N THR A 222 5.62 12.81 -25.01
CA THR A 222 6.39 13.05 -23.78
C THR A 222 7.17 11.82 -23.35
N ARG A 223 8.16 12.05 -22.50
CA ARG A 223 9.06 11.02 -21.97
C ARG A 223 8.46 10.44 -20.69
N SER A 224 8.25 9.12 -20.63
CA SER A 224 7.71 8.45 -19.44
C SER A 224 8.59 8.61 -18.21
N LYS A 225 8.06 9.17 -17.12
CA LYS A 225 8.81 9.35 -15.86
C LYS A 225 9.09 8.03 -15.14
N TYR A 226 8.26 7.01 -15.36
CA TYR A 226 8.36 5.72 -14.68
C TYR A 226 8.22 4.56 -15.68
N PHE A 227 8.74 3.42 -15.28
CA PHE A 227 8.26 2.13 -15.76
C PHE A 227 7.09 1.70 -14.87
N TYR A 228 6.01 1.20 -15.46
CA TYR A 228 4.76 0.88 -14.76
C TYR A 228 4.40 -0.59 -14.95
N VAL A 229 3.86 -1.21 -13.90
CA VAL A 229 3.25 -2.55 -13.91
C VAL A 229 1.86 -2.44 -13.27
N ILE A 230 0.86 -3.07 -13.89
CA ILE A 230 -0.53 -2.98 -13.45
C ILE A 230 -0.80 -4.05 -12.40
N LYS A 231 -0.99 -3.63 -11.14
CA LYS A 231 -1.31 -4.53 -10.02
C LYS A 231 -2.81 -4.84 -9.94
N SER A 232 -3.66 -3.85 -10.18
CA SER A 232 -5.11 -3.99 -10.34
C SER A 232 -5.68 -2.83 -11.15
N GLY A 233 -6.87 -2.98 -11.73
CA GLY A 233 -7.44 -2.01 -12.66
C GLY A 233 -6.92 -2.19 -14.09
N SER A 234 -7.02 -1.14 -14.90
CA SER A 234 -6.66 -1.20 -16.31
C SER A 234 -6.28 0.16 -16.89
N ILE A 235 -5.39 0.12 -17.88
CA ILE A 235 -4.88 1.29 -18.59
C ILE A 235 -5.33 1.23 -20.05
N VAL A 236 -5.88 2.33 -20.55
CA VAL A 236 -6.26 2.50 -21.95
C VAL A 236 -5.13 3.26 -22.66
N ILE A 237 -4.63 2.68 -23.74
CA ILE A 237 -3.70 3.32 -24.65
C ILE A 237 -4.49 4.10 -25.69
N ILE A 238 -4.11 5.36 -25.87
CA ILE A 238 -4.78 6.31 -26.76
C ILE A 238 -3.82 6.85 -27.83
N ASP A 239 -4.35 7.02 -29.04
CA ASP A 239 -3.73 7.78 -30.12
C ASP A 239 -4.82 8.52 -30.89
N ASP A 240 -5.05 9.78 -30.52
CA ASP A 240 -6.23 10.59 -30.87
C ASP A 240 -7.57 9.99 -30.35
N ALA A 241 -7.73 8.65 -30.39
CA ALA A 241 -8.79 7.86 -29.78
C ALA A 241 -8.23 6.61 -29.05
N PRO A 242 -8.97 6.03 -28.08
CA PRO A 242 -8.66 4.74 -27.46
C PRO A 242 -8.56 3.60 -28.47
N PHE A 243 -7.51 2.77 -28.38
CA PHE A 243 -7.36 1.62 -29.28
C PHE A 243 -6.94 0.31 -28.61
N LEU A 244 -6.40 0.34 -27.39
CA LEU A 244 -5.98 -0.87 -26.68
C LEU A 244 -6.15 -0.71 -25.17
N LYS A 245 -6.63 -1.77 -24.51
CA LYS A 245 -6.76 -1.83 -23.05
C LYS A 245 -5.76 -2.84 -22.48
N LEU A 246 -4.93 -2.38 -21.54
CA LEU A 246 -4.00 -3.19 -20.77
C LEU A 246 -4.63 -3.53 -19.42
N ASN A 247 -4.70 -4.82 -19.10
CA ASN A 247 -5.26 -5.32 -17.85
C ASN A 247 -4.14 -5.67 -16.84
N GLN A 248 -4.54 -6.18 -15.68
CA GLN A 248 -3.66 -6.66 -14.62
C GLN A 248 -2.50 -7.55 -15.13
N LYS A 249 -1.33 -7.44 -14.49
CA LYS A 249 -0.05 -8.10 -14.84
C LYS A 249 0.59 -7.63 -16.16
N SER A 250 -0.04 -6.69 -16.87
CA SER A 250 0.60 -5.97 -17.97
C SER A 250 1.50 -4.85 -17.43
N TYR A 251 2.38 -4.31 -18.28
CA TYR A 251 3.30 -3.22 -17.92
C TYR A 251 3.30 -2.12 -19.00
N PHE A 252 3.93 -0.97 -18.81
CA PHE A 252 4.06 0.04 -19.87
C PHE A 252 5.14 1.07 -19.52
N GLY A 253 5.47 1.93 -20.49
CA GLY A 253 6.49 2.97 -20.37
C GLY A 253 7.92 2.48 -20.56
N GLU A 254 8.14 1.17 -20.69
CA GLU A 254 9.46 0.55 -20.85
C GLU A 254 10.18 1.06 -22.10
N ILE A 255 9.46 1.26 -23.21
CA ILE A 255 10.06 1.75 -24.47
C ILE A 255 10.67 3.14 -24.28
N SER A 256 9.92 4.06 -23.68
CA SER A 256 10.36 5.43 -23.43
C SER A 256 11.53 5.50 -22.45
N VAL A 257 11.59 4.58 -21.48
CA VAL A 257 12.67 4.50 -20.49
C VAL A 257 13.93 3.86 -21.09
N ILE A 258 13.80 2.73 -21.78
CA ILE A 258 14.93 1.96 -22.33
C ILE A 258 15.61 2.72 -23.48
N PHE A 259 14.83 3.24 -24.43
CA PHE A 259 15.34 3.93 -25.61
C PHE A 259 15.54 5.42 -25.39
N LYS A 260 15.10 5.95 -24.24
CA LYS A 260 15.15 7.39 -23.93
C LYS A 260 14.37 8.24 -24.93
N GLU A 261 13.35 7.67 -25.54
CA GLU A 261 12.52 8.32 -26.54
C GLU A 261 11.23 8.86 -25.95
N LYS A 262 10.56 9.73 -26.71
CA LYS A 262 9.20 10.17 -26.40
C LYS A 262 8.23 9.03 -26.70
N SER A 263 7.16 8.93 -25.93
CA SER A 263 6.12 7.93 -26.13
C SER A 263 5.30 8.27 -27.38
N ASP A 264 5.09 7.27 -28.25
CA ASP A 264 4.23 7.38 -29.42
C ASP A 264 2.74 7.51 -29.06
N PHE A 265 2.37 7.07 -27.86
CA PHE A 265 0.98 6.95 -27.40
C PHE A 265 0.76 7.62 -26.04
N GLY A 266 -0.49 7.97 -25.77
CA GLY A 266 -0.95 8.36 -24.44
C GLY A 266 -1.47 7.15 -23.64
N TYR A 267 -1.40 7.22 -22.31
CA TYR A 267 -1.81 6.14 -21.40
C TYR A 267 -2.67 6.72 -20.29
N ILE A 268 -3.93 6.29 -20.21
CA ILE A 268 -4.94 6.83 -19.29
C ILE A 268 -5.53 5.70 -18.43
N THR A 269 -5.82 5.96 -17.17
CA THR A 269 -6.54 5.01 -16.29
C THR A 269 -8.02 4.90 -16.67
N ASP A 270 -8.53 3.68 -16.79
CA ASP A 270 -9.96 3.42 -17.10
C ASP A 270 -10.86 3.48 -15.85
N GLY A 271 -10.26 3.42 -14.67
CA GLY A 271 -10.89 3.40 -13.36
C GLY A 271 -9.83 3.50 -12.27
N GLU A 272 -10.22 3.26 -11.04
CA GLU A 272 -9.28 3.16 -9.92
C GLU A 272 -8.23 2.08 -10.21
N THR A 273 -6.97 2.49 -10.25
CA THR A 273 -5.88 1.66 -10.74
C THR A 273 -4.74 1.63 -9.73
N SER A 274 -4.37 0.42 -9.31
CA SER A 274 -3.18 0.19 -8.51
C SER A 274 -2.02 -0.21 -9.41
N LEU A 275 -0.93 0.53 -9.30
CA LEU A 275 0.27 0.38 -10.10
C LEU A 275 1.47 0.04 -9.21
N LEU A 276 2.46 -0.59 -9.82
CA LEU A 276 3.79 -0.78 -9.29
C LEU A 276 4.75 -0.01 -10.22
N THR A 277 5.54 0.91 -9.69
CA THR A 277 6.34 1.85 -10.50
C THR A 277 7.80 1.88 -10.12
N VAL A 278 8.68 1.99 -11.11
CA VAL A 278 10.11 2.25 -10.92
C VAL A 278 10.44 3.56 -11.63
N HIS A 279 11.02 4.51 -10.91
CA HIS A 279 11.42 5.77 -11.52
C HIS A 279 12.48 5.53 -12.61
N ARG A 280 12.36 6.25 -13.74
CA ARG A 280 13.24 6.10 -14.91
C ARG A 280 14.72 6.01 -14.55
N ASN A 281 15.23 6.95 -13.75
CA ASN A 281 16.65 7.02 -13.41
C ASN A 281 17.16 5.75 -12.70
N VAL A 282 16.29 5.10 -11.92
CA VAL A 282 16.61 3.86 -11.22
C VAL A 282 16.50 2.68 -12.18
N PHE A 283 15.39 2.60 -12.93
CA PHE A 283 15.18 1.56 -13.92
C PHE A 283 16.31 1.52 -14.97
N GLU A 284 16.75 2.67 -15.48
CA GLU A 284 17.86 2.75 -16.44
C GLU A 284 19.16 2.15 -15.88
N LYS A 285 19.44 2.30 -14.58
CA LYS A 285 20.62 1.69 -13.95
C LYS A 285 20.49 0.19 -13.86
N ILE A 286 19.30 -0.29 -13.47
CA ILE A 286 19.01 -1.72 -13.31
C ILE A 286 18.99 -2.43 -14.66
N ALA A 287 18.34 -1.84 -15.67
CA ALA A 287 18.20 -2.43 -17.00
C ALA A 287 19.52 -2.57 -17.76
N LYS A 288 20.61 -1.89 -17.35
CA LYS A 288 21.94 -1.99 -18.01
C LYS A 288 22.49 -3.42 -18.06
N TYR A 289 22.24 -4.21 -17.03
CA TYR A 289 22.76 -5.58 -16.94
C TYR A 289 22.11 -6.52 -17.97
N ASP A 290 20.84 -6.28 -18.30
CA ASP A 290 20.02 -7.10 -19.20
C ASP A 290 19.45 -6.31 -20.39
N LEU A 291 20.12 -5.23 -20.78
CA LEU A 291 19.58 -4.24 -21.72
C LEU A 291 19.14 -4.87 -23.05
N ARG A 292 19.90 -5.87 -23.52
CA ARG A 292 19.64 -6.55 -24.81
C ARG A 292 18.27 -7.24 -24.82
N ILE A 293 18.00 -8.08 -23.82
CA ILE A 293 16.73 -8.82 -23.78
C ILE A 293 15.56 -7.88 -23.51
N LEU A 294 15.75 -6.90 -22.62
CA LEU A 294 14.74 -5.89 -22.30
C LEU A 294 14.40 -5.01 -23.50
N ALA A 295 15.41 -4.57 -24.27
CA ALA A 295 15.23 -3.76 -25.47
C ALA A 295 14.49 -4.52 -26.57
N VAL A 296 14.87 -5.78 -26.85
CA VAL A 296 14.18 -6.63 -27.84
C VAL A 296 12.72 -6.84 -27.43
N ARG A 297 12.45 -7.06 -26.14
CA ARG A 297 11.09 -7.24 -25.61
C ARG A 297 10.27 -5.95 -25.74
N ALA A 298 10.81 -4.82 -25.29
CA ALA A 298 10.17 -3.51 -25.41
C ALA A 298 9.83 -3.19 -26.87
N PHE A 299 10.75 -3.49 -27.79
CA PHE A 299 10.56 -3.28 -29.22
C PHE A 299 9.43 -4.16 -29.79
N ARG A 300 9.42 -5.46 -29.49
CA ARG A 300 8.34 -6.38 -29.90
C ARG A 300 6.97 -5.94 -29.38
N ARG A 301 6.94 -5.40 -28.17
CA ARG A 301 5.71 -4.94 -27.54
C ARG A 301 5.22 -3.62 -28.12
N ASN A 302 6.13 -2.70 -28.43
CA ASN A 302 5.80 -1.48 -29.16
C ASN A 302 5.24 -1.79 -30.55
N LYS A 303 5.83 -2.78 -31.26
CA LYS A 303 5.28 -3.30 -32.52
C LYS A 303 3.84 -3.78 -32.37
N TYR A 304 3.56 -4.57 -31.34
CA TYR A 304 2.21 -5.05 -31.06
C TYR A 304 1.22 -3.89 -30.84
N PHE A 305 1.63 -2.82 -30.13
CA PHE A 305 0.78 -1.65 -29.93
C PHE A 305 0.48 -0.90 -31.23
N HIS A 306 1.48 -0.67 -32.09
CA HIS A 306 1.26 -0.08 -33.41
C HIS A 306 0.33 -0.93 -34.28
N MET A 307 0.49 -2.26 -34.28
CA MET A 307 -0.41 -3.16 -35.00
C MET A 307 -1.84 -3.14 -34.43
N ALA A 308 -2.00 -3.11 -33.11
CA ALA A 308 -3.30 -3.04 -32.45
C ALA A 308 -4.05 -1.75 -32.81
N LYS A 309 -3.34 -0.63 -32.88
CA LYS A 309 -3.88 0.66 -33.33
C LYS A 309 -4.38 0.62 -34.77
N GLU A 310 -3.59 0.10 -35.71
CA GLU A 310 -4.03 0.03 -37.11
C GLU A 310 -5.22 -0.93 -37.26
N LYS A 311 -5.26 -2.02 -36.48
CA LYS A 311 -6.42 -2.93 -36.42
C LYS A 311 -7.67 -2.27 -35.83
N SER A 312 -7.54 -1.45 -34.79
CA SER A 312 -8.71 -0.76 -34.21
C SER A 312 -9.33 0.22 -35.21
N LYS A 313 -8.50 0.94 -35.97
CA LYS A 313 -8.98 1.84 -37.05
C LYS A 313 -9.76 1.09 -38.12
N MET A 314 -9.31 -0.11 -38.48
CA MET A 314 -10.03 -0.97 -39.42
C MET A 314 -11.40 -1.38 -38.84
N HIS A 315 -11.45 -1.84 -37.59
CA HIS A 315 -12.72 -2.18 -36.94
C HIS A 315 -13.67 -0.99 -36.81
N ASP A 316 -13.16 0.21 -36.54
CA ASP A 316 -13.99 1.43 -36.49
C ASP A 316 -14.54 1.79 -37.87
N LEU A 317 -13.76 1.57 -38.93
CA LEU A 317 -14.22 1.70 -40.31
C LEU A 317 -15.31 0.67 -40.64
N ASP A 318 -15.11 -0.60 -40.26
CA ASP A 318 -16.09 -1.67 -40.47
C ASP A 318 -17.41 -1.34 -39.77
N ARG A 319 -17.36 -0.94 -38.50
CA ARG A 319 -18.57 -0.60 -37.73
C ARG A 319 -19.28 0.63 -38.29
N LYS A 320 -18.52 1.64 -38.72
CA LYS A 320 -19.10 2.83 -39.37
C LYS A 320 -19.82 2.43 -40.67
N TYR A 321 -19.20 1.53 -41.43
CA TYR A 321 -19.73 1.02 -42.67
C TYR A 321 -20.99 0.18 -42.46
N ASP A 322 -20.99 -0.76 -41.50
CA ASP A 322 -22.17 -1.57 -41.14
C ASP A 322 -23.36 -0.68 -40.76
N LYS A 323 -23.11 0.40 -40.00
CA LYS A 323 -24.15 1.37 -39.63
C LYS A 323 -24.69 2.14 -40.85
N GLU A 324 -23.82 2.55 -41.77
CA GLU A 324 -24.24 3.21 -43.02
C GLU A 324 -25.04 2.26 -43.93
N ILE A 325 -24.71 0.95 -43.97
CA ILE A 325 -25.52 -0.06 -44.67
C ILE A 325 -26.88 -0.26 -43.98
N GLU A 326 -26.91 -0.29 -42.65
CA GLU A 326 -28.16 -0.42 -41.91
C GLU A 326 -29.08 0.79 -42.15
N GLU A 327 -28.52 2.00 -42.17
CA GLU A 327 -29.22 3.22 -42.61
C GLU A 327 -29.67 3.12 -44.09
N PHE A 328 -28.84 2.57 -44.99
CA PHE A 328 -29.19 2.31 -46.40
C PHE A 328 -30.40 1.37 -46.56
N ASN A 329 -30.40 0.24 -45.86
CA ASN A 329 -31.51 -0.72 -45.93
C ASN A 329 -32.83 -0.09 -45.44
N ILE A 330 -32.78 0.80 -44.45
CA ILE A 330 -33.95 1.51 -43.94
C ILE A 330 -34.46 2.59 -44.93
N PHE A 331 -33.56 3.24 -45.67
CA PHE A 331 -33.89 4.33 -46.59
C PHE A 331 -34.36 3.83 -47.97
N HIS A 332 -33.79 2.73 -48.47
CA HIS A 332 -34.14 2.14 -49.78
C HIS A 332 -35.61 1.70 -49.85
N ASP A 333 -36.22 1.27 -48.74
CA ASP A 333 -37.64 0.89 -48.68
C ASP A 333 -38.62 2.06 -48.96
N ARG A 334 -38.14 3.30 -49.17
CA ARG A 334 -38.98 4.52 -49.25
C ARG A 334 -38.69 5.48 -50.42
N LEU A 335 -37.80 5.14 -51.36
CA LEU A 335 -37.37 6.04 -52.45
C LEU A 335 -37.98 5.66 -53.82
N ASP A 336 -38.08 6.62 -54.74
CA ASP A 336 -38.39 6.40 -56.16
C ASP A 336 -37.14 6.07 -56.99
N ASP A 337 -37.32 5.54 -58.21
CA ASP A 337 -36.26 4.88 -58.99
C ASP A 337 -35.06 5.79 -59.29
N ASP A 338 -35.28 7.10 -59.49
CA ASP A 338 -34.22 8.07 -59.79
C ASP A 338 -33.40 8.47 -58.55
N GLU A 339 -34.04 8.60 -57.37
CA GLU A 339 -33.34 8.88 -56.11
C GLU A 339 -32.54 7.66 -55.64
N ALA A 340 -33.04 6.45 -55.90
CA ALA A 340 -32.33 5.20 -55.65
C ALA A 340 -31.05 5.09 -56.49
N GLU A 341 -31.09 5.41 -57.79
CA GLU A 341 -29.94 5.30 -58.68
C GLU A 341 -28.82 6.30 -58.34
N GLU A 342 -29.17 7.55 -58.00
CA GLU A 342 -28.17 8.54 -57.59
C GLU A 342 -27.55 8.18 -56.21
N PHE A 343 -28.34 7.61 -55.30
CA PHE A 343 -27.85 7.17 -54.00
C PHE A 343 -26.97 5.92 -54.12
N GLU A 344 -27.31 4.92 -54.94
CA GLU A 344 -26.47 3.76 -55.26
C GLU A 344 -25.11 4.16 -55.85
N ARG A 345 -25.10 5.17 -56.73
CA ARG A 345 -23.85 5.73 -57.29
C ARG A 345 -22.95 6.33 -56.20
N LYS A 346 -23.55 7.07 -55.26
CA LYS A 346 -22.82 7.64 -54.10
C LYS A 346 -22.31 6.55 -53.16
N THR A 347 -23.11 5.51 -52.90
CA THR A 347 -22.75 4.36 -52.07
C THR A 347 -21.60 3.57 -52.67
N THR A 348 -21.68 3.23 -53.96
CA THR A 348 -20.60 2.53 -54.70
C THR A 348 -19.28 3.30 -54.61
N LYS A 349 -19.32 4.63 -54.80
CA LYS A 349 -18.13 5.48 -54.65
C LYS A 349 -17.57 5.48 -53.22
N TYR A 350 -18.44 5.37 -52.22
CA TYR A 350 -18.05 5.25 -50.82
C TYR A 350 -17.40 3.88 -50.50
N LEU A 351 -17.93 2.78 -51.05
CA LEU A 351 -17.37 1.42 -50.90
C LEU A 351 -15.93 1.33 -51.41
N VAL A 352 -15.70 1.83 -52.62
CA VAL A 352 -14.37 1.86 -53.23
C VAL A 352 -13.38 2.66 -52.38
N ASN A 353 -13.84 3.76 -51.77
CA ASN A 353 -13.01 4.56 -50.86
C ASN A 353 -12.70 3.83 -49.54
N TYR A 354 -13.64 3.03 -49.03
CA TYR A 354 -13.43 2.19 -47.85
C TYR A 354 -12.38 1.10 -48.12
N GLU A 355 -12.50 0.33 -49.21
CA GLU A 355 -11.52 -0.70 -49.60
C GLU A 355 -10.12 -0.10 -49.77
N THR A 356 -10.02 1.04 -50.45
CA THR A 356 -8.76 1.77 -50.64
C THR A 356 -8.11 2.17 -49.30
N LYS A 357 -8.92 2.58 -48.32
CA LYS A 357 -8.41 2.92 -46.97
C LYS A 357 -7.97 1.67 -46.22
N ALA A 358 -8.73 0.58 -46.28
CA ALA A 358 -8.37 -0.69 -45.64
C ALA A 358 -7.02 -1.21 -46.17
N ASP A 359 -6.82 -1.18 -47.49
CA ASP A 359 -5.55 -1.56 -48.12
C ASP A 359 -4.39 -0.66 -47.70
N LYS A 360 -4.62 0.65 -47.58
CA LYS A 360 -3.61 1.60 -47.08
C LYS A 360 -3.17 1.24 -45.66
N TYR A 361 -4.10 0.86 -44.78
CA TYR A 361 -3.76 0.43 -43.41
C TYR A 361 -3.01 -0.90 -43.42
N LEU A 362 -3.43 -1.86 -44.25
CA LEU A 362 -2.77 -3.15 -44.39
C LEU A 362 -1.31 -2.99 -44.87
N ASN A 363 -1.08 -2.13 -45.85
CA ASN A 363 0.24 -1.81 -46.37
C ASN A 363 1.11 -1.09 -45.33
N LYS A 364 0.53 -0.18 -44.54
CA LYS A 364 1.26 0.47 -43.45
C LYS A 364 1.70 -0.52 -42.37
N ILE A 365 0.84 -1.49 -42.01
CA ILE A 365 1.21 -2.59 -41.10
C ILE A 365 2.39 -3.38 -41.67
N LYS A 366 2.39 -3.72 -42.97
CA LYS A 366 3.50 -4.42 -43.63
C LYS A 366 4.81 -3.62 -43.59
N LEU A 367 4.77 -2.33 -43.94
CA LEU A 367 5.92 -1.43 -43.88
C LEU A 367 6.53 -1.35 -42.46
N ILE A 368 5.69 -1.20 -41.44
CA ILE A 368 6.14 -1.23 -40.04
C ILE A 368 6.79 -2.56 -39.70
N GLN A 369 6.29 -3.69 -40.22
CA GLN A 369 6.90 -5.00 -40.00
C GLN A 369 8.29 -5.11 -40.63
N GLU A 370 8.49 -4.54 -41.83
CA GLU A 370 9.74 -4.57 -42.59
C GLU A 370 10.83 -3.68 -41.98
N GLU A 371 10.54 -2.40 -41.71
CA GLU A 371 11.48 -1.45 -41.09
C GLU A 371 11.98 -1.96 -39.73
N GLN A 372 11.09 -2.62 -39.00
CA GLN A 372 11.42 -3.20 -37.70
C GLN A 372 12.23 -4.49 -37.80
N PHE A 373 12.03 -5.29 -38.85
CA PHE A 373 12.86 -6.47 -39.12
C PHE A 373 14.31 -6.06 -39.43
N GLU A 374 14.50 -4.99 -40.22
CA GLU A 374 15.83 -4.43 -40.46
C GLU A 374 16.51 -3.95 -39.17
N THR A 375 15.77 -3.26 -38.30
CA THR A 375 16.30 -2.75 -37.03
C THR A 375 16.75 -3.88 -36.10
N ILE A 376 15.96 -4.94 -35.96
CA ILE A 376 16.34 -6.14 -35.19
C ILE A 376 17.59 -6.78 -35.78
N THR A 377 17.66 -6.90 -37.11
CA THR A 377 18.81 -7.49 -37.81
C THR A 377 20.08 -6.67 -37.58
N ARG A 378 20.00 -5.34 -37.58
CA ARG A 378 21.13 -4.45 -37.25
C ARG A 378 21.58 -4.65 -35.80
N LEU A 379 20.64 -4.63 -34.86
CA LEU A 379 20.95 -4.85 -33.43
C LEU A 379 21.59 -6.22 -33.17
N GLN A 380 21.17 -7.27 -33.88
CA GLN A 380 21.80 -8.60 -33.80
C GLN A 380 23.24 -8.59 -34.32
N LYS A 381 23.53 -7.92 -35.45
CA LYS A 381 24.89 -7.78 -35.98
C LYS A 381 25.80 -7.01 -35.01
N ASP A 382 25.30 -5.93 -34.43
CA ASP A 382 26.05 -5.17 -33.41
C ASP A 382 26.29 -6.00 -32.14
N LEU A 383 25.33 -6.86 -31.79
CA LEU A 383 25.43 -7.80 -30.67
C LEU A 383 26.59 -8.77 -30.83
N GLU A 384 26.73 -9.34 -32.03
CA GLU A 384 27.79 -10.29 -32.40
C GLU A 384 29.15 -9.62 -32.46
N ARG A 385 29.25 -8.41 -33.04
CA ARG A 385 30.48 -7.61 -33.03
C ARG A 385 31.00 -7.36 -31.61
N ILE A 386 30.10 -7.06 -30.68
CA ILE A 386 30.47 -6.86 -29.26
C ILE A 386 30.92 -8.18 -28.61
N LYS A 387 30.40 -9.35 -29.04
CA LYS A 387 30.86 -10.65 -28.53
C LYS A 387 32.25 -11.01 -29.06
N LEU A 388 32.53 -10.72 -30.33
CA LEU A 388 33.84 -10.94 -30.97
C LEU A 388 34.96 -10.04 -30.40
N ASN A 389 34.61 -8.85 -29.90
CA ASN A 389 35.58 -7.89 -29.33
C ASN A 389 35.74 -7.97 -27.79
N ARG A 390 35.28 -9.03 -27.13
CA ARG A 390 35.57 -9.20 -25.69
C ARG A 390 36.99 -9.74 -25.52
N PRO A 391 37.90 -9.03 -24.81
CA PRO A 391 39.18 -9.62 -24.41
C PRO A 391 38.90 -10.76 -23.42
N ASN A 392 39.51 -11.93 -23.65
CA ASN A 392 39.49 -13.06 -22.73
C ASN A 392 39.97 -12.61 -21.35
N ARG A 393 39.06 -12.45 -20.39
CA ARG A 393 39.44 -12.35 -18.98
C ARG A 393 39.57 -13.75 -18.40
N PRO A 394 40.67 -14.07 -17.70
CA PRO A 394 40.81 -15.34 -17.01
C PRO A 394 39.78 -15.42 -15.88
N SER A 395 39.22 -16.62 -15.71
CA SER A 395 38.26 -16.98 -14.68
C SER A 395 38.83 -16.78 -13.28
N LEU A 396 38.08 -16.09 -12.42
CA LEU A 396 38.21 -16.11 -10.96
C LEU A 396 36.84 -16.44 -10.36
#